data_AF-A0A238BLY8-F1
#
_entry.id   AF-A0A238BLY8-F1
#
_cell.length_a   1.000
_cell.length_b   1.000
_cell.length_c   1.000
_cell.angle_alpha   90.00
_cell.angle_beta   90.00
_cell.angle_gamma   90.00
#
_symmetry.space_group_name_H-M   'P 1'
#
loop_
_entity.id
_entity.type
_entity.pdbx_description
1 polymer ?
#
loop_
_entity_poly.entity_id
_entity_poly.type
_entity_poly.pdbx_seq_one_letter_code
_entity_poly.pdbx_strand_id
1 'polypeptide(L)'
;MVVTDLDKSSKHPLEENQWQSFIEFGILTINKEYTEASLQWKSNEQIALYSTIAGGGRSMELSDLAIFDGKLLSIDDRTGIIYRIDRDMAYPWVYLNDGAGNTTKGFKGEWMTVKDGNLYVGGLGKEWTTTEGVFVNENPMWIKIVTPDGSVEHINWVNEYKKLRSAVGIEWPGYMIHESVQWSEIYRKWFFLPRRASKLAYTEAEDEGRGTNYLLVASEDFSNIKYQQVGPLSNERGFSAFQFVPGTNDRIIVALKSEEKNGFPVASYLTVFDHEKNHILLDEVSLFGKFKYEGIAFV
;
A
#
# COMPACT_ATOMS: atom_id res chain seq x y z
N MET A 1 -5.60 0.36 13.05
CA MET A 1 -6.76 0.67 12.19
C MET A 1 -6.42 0.26 10.78
N VAL A 2 -7.41 -0.20 10.02
CA VAL A 2 -7.28 -0.55 8.59
C VAL A 2 -8.34 0.18 7.78
N VAL A 3 -8.08 0.39 6.48
CA VAL A 3 -9.01 1.04 5.54
C VAL A 3 -9.24 0.18 4.31
N THR A 4 -10.46 0.23 3.75
CA THR A 4 -10.79 -0.52 2.54
C THR A 4 -10.60 0.27 1.26
N ASP A 5 -10.14 -0.40 0.21
CA ASP A 5 -10.47 -0.05 -1.17
C ASP A 5 -11.62 -0.94 -1.65
N LEU A 6 -12.70 -0.32 -2.13
CA LEU A 6 -13.89 -0.99 -2.64
C LEU A 6 -13.95 -1.02 -4.17
N ASP A 7 -12.89 -0.57 -4.85
CA ASP A 7 -12.84 -0.36 -6.30
C ASP A 7 -14.08 0.43 -6.77
N LYS A 8 -14.70 -0.02 -7.86
CA LYS A 8 -15.94 0.54 -8.42
C LYS A 8 -17.14 0.42 -7.48
N SER A 9 -17.09 -0.48 -6.48
CA SER A 9 -18.14 -0.63 -5.46
C SER A 9 -18.07 0.44 -4.37
N SER A 10 -17.08 1.33 -4.42
CA SER A 10 -17.04 2.55 -3.60
C SER A 10 -18.23 3.47 -3.86
N LYS A 11 -18.83 3.47 -5.06
CA LYS A 11 -19.99 4.30 -5.36
C LYS A 11 -21.18 3.92 -4.47
N HIS A 12 -21.75 4.91 -3.77
CA HIS A 12 -22.88 4.67 -2.87
C HIS A 12 -24.08 4.14 -3.66
N PRO A 13 -24.77 3.08 -3.18
CA PRO A 13 -25.82 2.42 -3.95
C PRO A 13 -27.10 3.25 -4.07
N LEU A 14 -27.32 4.22 -3.18
CA LEU A 14 -28.57 4.98 -3.08
C LEU A 14 -28.39 6.49 -3.30
N GLU A 15 -27.20 7.02 -3.04
CA GLU A 15 -26.96 8.47 -3.03
C GLU A 15 -26.14 8.83 -4.28
N GLU A 16 -26.65 9.77 -5.06
CA GLU A 16 -25.99 10.19 -6.29
C GLU A 16 -24.74 11.00 -5.97
N ASN A 17 -23.66 10.79 -6.74
CA ASN A 17 -22.38 11.49 -6.58
C ASN A 17 -21.79 11.38 -5.17
N GLN A 18 -22.00 10.23 -4.52
CA GLN A 18 -21.36 9.90 -3.26
C GLN A 18 -20.58 8.58 -3.40
N TRP A 19 -19.38 8.55 -2.84
CA TRP A 19 -18.53 7.38 -2.74
C TRP A 19 -18.14 7.14 -1.30
N GLN A 20 -17.83 5.89 -0.98
CA GLN A 20 -17.54 5.44 0.38
C GLN A 20 -16.35 4.48 0.44
N SER A 21 -15.70 4.47 1.60
CA SER A 21 -14.76 3.46 2.08
C SER A 21 -15.12 3.12 3.53
N PHE A 22 -14.55 2.06 4.08
CA PHE A 22 -14.72 1.68 5.48
C PHE A 22 -13.38 1.68 6.22
N ILE A 23 -13.41 2.13 7.47
CA ILE A 23 -12.33 1.92 8.42
C ILE A 23 -12.75 0.97 9.54
N GLU A 24 -11.79 0.20 10.03
CA GLU A 24 -11.98 -0.76 11.11
C GLU A 24 -10.83 -0.68 12.13
N PHE A 25 -11.17 -0.84 13.41
CA PHE A 25 -10.23 -0.74 14.52
C PHE A 25 -10.01 -2.10 15.18
N GLY A 26 -8.77 -2.42 15.46
CA GLY A 26 -8.38 -3.62 16.18
C GLY A 26 -7.22 -3.35 17.14
N ILE A 27 -6.97 -4.31 18.01
CA ILE A 27 -5.88 -4.31 18.98
C ILE A 27 -4.94 -5.46 18.61
N LEU A 28 -3.70 -5.10 18.28
CA LEU A 28 -2.60 -6.05 18.11
C LEU A 28 -1.87 -6.20 19.44
N THR A 29 -1.74 -7.42 19.94
CA THR A 29 -0.97 -7.75 21.15
C THR A 29 0.18 -8.68 20.79
N ILE A 30 1.39 -8.35 21.24
CA ILE A 30 2.60 -9.14 21.01
C ILE A 30 3.21 -9.54 22.36
N ASN A 31 3.65 -10.78 22.50
CA ASN A 31 4.33 -11.23 23.72
C ASN A 31 5.74 -10.63 23.84
N LYS A 32 6.29 -10.59 25.06
CA LYS A 32 7.58 -9.94 25.33
C LYS A 32 8.75 -10.63 24.63
N GLU A 33 8.61 -11.91 24.35
CA GLU A 33 9.62 -12.73 23.71
C GLU A 33 9.63 -12.56 22.18
N TYR A 34 8.63 -11.86 21.62
CA TYR A 34 8.41 -11.68 20.18
C TYR A 34 8.31 -13.01 19.42
N THR A 35 7.60 -13.98 20.00
CA THR A 35 7.37 -15.30 19.40
C THR A 35 5.94 -15.48 18.95
N GLU A 36 5.00 -14.73 19.52
CA GLU A 36 3.56 -14.86 19.28
C GLU A 36 2.90 -13.48 19.26
N ALA A 37 1.90 -13.33 18.38
CA ALA A 37 1.03 -12.17 18.33
C ALA A 37 -0.44 -12.61 18.27
N SER A 38 -1.34 -11.75 18.71
CA SER A 38 -2.79 -11.94 18.62
C SER A 38 -3.48 -10.65 18.20
N LEU A 39 -4.61 -10.79 17.51
CA LEU A 39 -5.39 -9.69 16.97
C LEU A 39 -6.82 -9.79 17.49
N GLN A 40 -7.34 -8.67 17.99
CA GLN A 40 -8.74 -8.55 18.43
C GLN A 40 -9.37 -7.33 17.76
N TRP A 41 -10.32 -7.56 16.86
CA TRP A 41 -11.09 -6.49 16.23
C TRP A 41 -12.15 -5.96 17.20
N LYS A 42 -12.35 -4.64 17.22
CA LYS A 42 -13.50 -4.04 17.90
C LYS A 42 -14.75 -4.45 17.11
N SER A 43 -15.62 -5.22 17.74
CA SER A 43 -16.71 -5.98 17.08
C SER A 43 -17.50 -5.18 16.04
N ASN A 44 -17.47 -5.63 14.77
CA ASN A 44 -18.40 -5.31 13.66
C ASN A 44 -18.74 -3.83 13.42
N GLU A 45 -17.95 -2.87 13.91
CA GLU A 45 -18.14 -1.45 13.66
C GLU A 45 -17.25 -1.02 12.48
N GLN A 46 -17.67 -1.38 11.26
CA GLN A 46 -17.16 -0.72 10.08
C GLN A 46 -17.70 0.71 10.06
N ILE A 47 -16.80 1.69 10.12
CA ILE A 47 -17.17 3.11 10.05
C ILE A 47 -16.99 3.55 8.62
N ALA A 48 -18.07 4.05 8.01
CA ALA A 48 -18.04 4.56 6.65
C ALA A 48 -17.38 5.94 6.59
N LEU A 49 -16.50 6.13 5.63
CA LEU A 49 -15.96 7.41 5.21
C LEU A 49 -16.59 7.79 3.88
N TYR A 50 -16.98 9.05 3.70
CA TYR A 50 -17.65 9.50 2.47
C TYR A 50 -16.91 10.64 1.79
N SER A 51 -17.04 10.71 0.46
CA SER A 51 -16.67 11.88 -0.35
C SER A 51 -17.65 12.07 -1.51
N THR A 52 -17.77 13.31 -1.97
CA THR A 52 -18.52 13.70 -3.17
C THR A 52 -17.62 14.16 -4.31
N ILE A 53 -16.30 14.14 -4.12
CA ILE A 53 -15.30 14.55 -5.12
C ILE A 53 -14.82 13.31 -5.85
N ALA A 54 -14.98 13.24 -7.18
CA ALA A 54 -14.57 12.06 -7.95
C ALA A 54 -13.80 12.40 -9.23
N GLY A 55 -12.90 11.49 -9.61
CA GLY A 55 -12.14 11.52 -10.85
C GLY A 55 -12.66 10.45 -11.82
N GLY A 56 -13.25 10.86 -12.95
CA GLY A 56 -13.82 9.91 -13.92
C GLY A 56 -14.95 9.04 -13.34
N GLY A 57 -15.69 9.56 -12.36
CA GLY A 57 -16.79 8.86 -11.69
C GLY A 57 -16.36 7.82 -10.62
N ARG A 58 -15.09 7.84 -10.18
CA ARG A 58 -14.55 6.99 -9.12
C ARG A 58 -13.90 7.84 -8.01
N SER A 59 -14.00 7.38 -6.77
CA SER A 59 -13.46 8.05 -5.56
C SER A 59 -13.49 7.10 -4.38
N MET A 60 -12.78 7.45 -3.29
CA MET A 60 -12.76 6.68 -2.03
C MET A 60 -12.21 5.26 -2.20
N GLU A 61 -11.35 5.08 -3.19
CA GLU A 61 -10.55 3.87 -3.38
C GLU A 61 -9.24 4.13 -2.62
N LEU A 62 -9.32 3.92 -1.30
CA LEU A 62 -8.30 4.35 -0.35
C LEU A 62 -7.20 3.29 -0.22
N SER A 63 -6.01 3.61 -0.73
CA SER A 63 -4.96 2.62 -1.02
C SER A 63 -3.75 2.62 -0.06
N ASP A 64 -3.76 3.43 1.00
CA ASP A 64 -2.88 3.23 2.18
C ASP A 64 -3.31 4.09 3.38
N LEU A 65 -2.64 3.94 4.52
CA LEU A 65 -2.74 4.81 5.70
C LEU A 65 -1.36 5.21 6.21
N ALA A 66 -1.22 6.48 6.59
CA ALA A 66 -0.03 6.98 7.28
C ALA A 66 -0.41 7.97 8.40
N ILE A 67 0.38 7.96 9.49
CA ILE A 67 0.37 9.05 10.47
C ILE A 67 1.45 10.05 10.07
N PHE A 68 1.04 11.28 9.78
CA PHE A 68 1.93 12.36 9.37
C PHE A 68 1.51 13.67 10.02
N ASP A 69 2.46 14.38 10.64
CA ASP A 69 2.20 15.65 11.35
C ASP A 69 1.03 15.54 12.35
N GLY A 70 1.01 14.44 13.11
CA GLY A 70 -0.03 14.14 14.10
C GLY A 70 -1.42 13.86 13.52
N LYS A 71 -1.55 13.69 12.20
CA LYS A 71 -2.81 13.45 11.50
C LYS A 71 -2.77 12.09 10.84
N LEU A 72 -3.92 11.41 10.86
CA LEU A 72 -4.14 10.19 10.09
C LEU A 72 -4.53 10.58 8.66
N LEU A 73 -3.80 10.04 7.69
CA LEU A 73 -3.99 10.33 6.27
C LEU A 73 -4.25 9.05 5.48
N SER A 74 -4.99 9.19 4.39
CA SER A 74 -5.15 8.16 3.35
C SER A 74 -5.14 8.83 1.98
N ILE A 75 -4.82 8.10 0.92
CA ILE A 75 -4.87 8.59 -0.45
C ILE A 75 -5.91 7.81 -1.26
N ASP A 76 -6.69 8.54 -2.05
CA ASP A 76 -7.59 7.97 -3.06
C ASP A 76 -6.83 7.82 -4.39
N ASP A 77 -6.63 6.59 -4.85
CA ASP A 77 -5.84 6.25 -6.04
C ASP A 77 -6.49 6.72 -7.36
N ARG A 78 -7.75 7.18 -7.32
CA ARG A 78 -8.49 7.66 -8.49
C ARG A 78 -8.36 9.15 -8.64
N THR A 79 -8.63 9.87 -7.56
CA THR A 79 -8.57 11.33 -7.55
C THR A 79 -7.14 11.83 -7.35
N GLY A 80 -6.28 11.05 -6.70
CA GLY A 80 -4.97 11.52 -6.23
C GLY A 80 -5.05 12.49 -5.05
N ILE A 81 -6.21 12.56 -4.38
CA ILE A 81 -6.41 13.40 -3.19
C ILE A 81 -5.95 12.62 -1.96
N ILE A 82 -5.06 13.24 -1.18
CA ILE A 82 -4.79 12.85 0.19
C ILE A 82 -5.90 13.42 1.08
N TYR A 83 -6.57 12.56 1.82
CA TYR A 83 -7.57 12.90 2.81
C TYR A 83 -6.98 12.81 4.21
N ARG A 84 -7.28 13.80 5.05
CA ARG A 84 -7.15 13.67 6.51
C ARG A 84 -8.38 12.96 7.06
N ILE A 85 -8.16 11.86 7.76
CA ILE A 85 -9.21 11.11 8.45
C ILE A 85 -9.25 11.57 9.91
N ASP A 86 -10.40 12.03 10.36
CA ASP A 86 -10.67 12.33 11.77
C ASP A 86 -12.03 11.71 12.13
N ARG A 87 -12.00 10.67 12.96
CA ARG A 87 -13.16 9.83 13.29
C ARG A 87 -13.80 9.22 12.04
N ASP A 88 -15.01 9.64 11.70
CA ASP A 88 -15.84 9.20 10.58
C ASP A 88 -15.79 10.16 9.39
N MET A 89 -14.90 11.16 9.42
CA MET A 89 -14.81 12.19 8.40
C MET A 89 -13.51 12.10 7.60
N ALA A 90 -13.63 12.19 6.27
CA ALA A 90 -12.52 12.31 5.34
C ALA A 90 -12.47 13.74 4.77
N TYR A 91 -11.46 14.52 5.19
CA TYR A 91 -11.27 15.90 4.75
C TYR A 91 -10.22 15.96 3.64
N PRO A 92 -10.54 16.41 2.41
CA PRO A 92 -9.55 16.64 1.36
C PRO A 92 -8.44 17.58 1.86
N TRP A 93 -7.18 17.25 1.61
CA TRP A 93 -6.04 18.05 2.03
C TRP A 93 -5.15 18.47 0.86
N VAL A 94 -4.50 17.52 0.19
CA VAL A 94 -3.54 17.78 -0.91
C VAL A 94 -3.94 16.97 -2.13
N TYR A 95 -3.91 17.58 -3.31
CA TYR A 95 -4.13 16.91 -4.59
C TYR A 95 -2.79 16.61 -5.27
N LEU A 96 -2.61 15.39 -5.78
CA LEU A 96 -1.40 14.94 -6.45
C LEU A 96 -1.70 14.64 -7.92
N ASN A 97 -1.06 15.38 -8.83
CA ASN A 97 -1.06 15.07 -10.26
C ASN A 97 -0.18 13.86 -10.56
N ASP A 98 -0.56 13.08 -11.58
CA ASP A 98 0.17 11.89 -12.02
C ASP A 98 1.57 12.21 -12.58
N GLY A 99 2.48 11.22 -12.52
CA GLY A 99 3.84 11.30 -13.06
C GLY A 99 4.65 12.47 -12.49
N ALA A 100 5.24 13.26 -13.39
CA ALA A 100 6.07 14.44 -13.09
C ALA A 100 5.27 15.67 -12.62
N GLY A 101 3.95 15.54 -12.41
CA GLY A 101 3.09 16.63 -11.96
C GLY A 101 2.48 17.48 -13.07
N ASN A 102 2.87 17.25 -14.32
CA ASN A 102 2.39 17.99 -15.50
C ASN A 102 1.31 17.21 -16.28
N THR A 103 0.45 16.48 -15.56
CA THR A 103 -0.61 15.64 -16.12
C THR A 103 -2.00 16.10 -15.65
N THR A 104 -3.04 15.77 -16.41
CA THR A 104 -4.43 16.15 -16.08
C THR A 104 -5.16 15.11 -15.23
N LYS A 105 -4.53 13.97 -14.93
CA LYS A 105 -5.09 12.87 -14.15
C LYS A 105 -4.53 12.91 -12.73
N GLY A 106 -5.34 12.49 -11.76
CA GLY A 106 -4.87 12.19 -10.41
C GLY A 106 -3.82 11.08 -10.39
N PHE A 107 -2.84 11.23 -9.50
CA PHE A 107 -1.82 10.22 -9.23
C PHE A 107 -2.45 8.96 -8.64
N LYS A 108 -2.10 7.81 -9.20
CA LYS A 108 -2.49 6.50 -8.65
C LYS A 108 -1.55 6.16 -7.49
N GLY A 109 -1.84 6.72 -6.31
CA GLY A 109 -1.05 6.48 -5.10
C GLY A 109 -1.45 5.16 -4.46
N GLU A 110 -0.46 4.31 -4.19
CA GLU A 110 -0.62 2.92 -3.76
C GLU A 110 0.09 2.63 -2.42
N TRP A 111 0.92 3.55 -1.95
CA TRP A 111 1.62 3.42 -0.67
C TRP A 111 1.98 4.78 -0.10
N MET A 112 2.08 4.85 1.23
CA MET A 112 2.42 6.04 1.99
C MET A 112 3.41 5.71 3.11
N THR A 113 4.44 6.55 3.28
CA THR A 113 5.37 6.46 4.42
C THR A 113 5.94 7.82 4.79
N VAL A 114 6.61 7.91 5.92
CA VAL A 114 7.21 9.15 6.42
C VAL A 114 8.72 8.99 6.53
N LYS A 115 9.45 9.95 5.97
CA LYS A 115 10.92 10.00 6.03
C LYS A 115 11.38 11.44 6.23
N ASP A 116 12.29 11.64 7.18
CA ASP A 116 12.90 12.94 7.48
C ASP A 116 11.86 14.07 7.61
N GLY A 117 10.71 13.79 8.23
CA GLY A 117 9.63 14.75 8.48
C GLY A 117 8.76 15.10 7.27
N ASN A 118 8.86 14.37 6.16
CA ASN A 118 7.99 14.53 4.99
C ASN A 118 7.20 13.25 4.70
N LEU A 119 6.02 13.41 4.11
CA LEU A 119 5.20 12.31 3.63
C LEU A 119 5.64 11.93 2.22
N TYR A 120 5.96 10.66 2.02
CA TYR A 120 6.28 10.06 0.74
C TYR A 120 5.08 9.25 0.27
N VAL A 121 4.66 9.49 -0.98
CA VAL A 121 3.56 8.78 -1.62
C VAL A 121 4.04 8.27 -2.97
N GLY A 122 3.93 6.97 -3.22
CA GLY A 122 4.26 6.40 -4.52
C GLY A 122 3.14 5.58 -5.10
N GLY A 123 3.34 5.17 -6.36
CA GLY A 123 2.40 4.33 -7.09
C GLY A 123 2.93 2.92 -7.25
N LEU A 124 2.42 2.23 -8.28
CA LEU A 124 2.71 0.82 -8.58
C LEU A 124 4.19 0.48 -8.71
N GLY A 125 5.05 1.45 -9.04
CA GLY A 125 6.50 1.23 -9.15
C GLY A 125 6.94 0.38 -10.34
N LYS A 126 6.10 0.30 -11.38
CA LYS A 126 6.44 -0.26 -12.69
C LYS A 126 5.96 0.64 -13.81
N GLU A 127 6.40 0.33 -15.02
CA GLU A 127 5.88 0.93 -16.23
C GLU A 127 4.34 0.76 -16.31
N TRP A 128 3.64 1.82 -16.72
CA TRP A 128 2.24 1.71 -17.12
C TRP A 128 2.18 1.01 -18.47
N THR A 129 1.33 -0.01 -18.55
CA THR A 129 1.14 -0.83 -19.73
C THR A 129 -0.35 -0.90 -20.10
N THR A 130 -0.66 -1.34 -21.32
CA THR A 130 -2.00 -1.84 -21.63
C THR A 130 -2.30 -3.12 -20.82
N THR A 131 -3.53 -3.61 -20.89
CA THR A 131 -3.98 -4.86 -20.29
C THR A 131 -3.21 -6.09 -20.82
N GLU A 132 -2.56 -5.97 -21.97
CA GLU A 132 -1.73 -6.99 -22.63
C GLU A 132 -0.22 -6.74 -22.45
N GLY A 133 0.18 -5.80 -21.59
CA GLY A 133 1.59 -5.59 -21.25
C GLY A 133 2.37 -4.70 -22.21
N VAL A 134 1.71 -4.00 -23.14
CA VAL A 134 2.38 -3.06 -24.05
C VAL A 134 2.71 -1.78 -23.30
N PHE A 135 3.98 -1.37 -23.30
CA PHE A 135 4.46 -0.14 -22.65
C PHE A 135 3.71 1.11 -23.12
N VAL A 136 3.38 2.00 -22.17
CA VAL A 136 2.73 3.29 -22.44
C VAL A 136 3.54 4.46 -21.85
N ASN A 137 3.86 4.42 -20.55
CA ASN A 137 4.62 5.46 -19.86
C ASN A 137 5.23 4.94 -18.55
N GLU A 138 6.00 5.79 -17.86
CA GLU A 138 6.64 5.48 -16.57
C GLU A 138 6.01 6.26 -15.39
N ASN A 139 4.81 6.83 -15.55
CA ASN A 139 4.19 7.67 -14.51
C ASN A 139 4.05 6.99 -13.13
N PRO A 140 3.69 5.69 -13.02
CA PRO A 140 3.57 5.02 -11.73
C PRO A 140 4.92 4.81 -11.01
N MET A 141 6.04 5.12 -11.68
CA MET A 141 7.40 5.08 -11.13
C MET A 141 7.87 6.44 -10.60
N TRP A 142 6.99 7.45 -10.58
CA TRP A 142 7.23 8.71 -9.88
C TRP A 142 6.65 8.66 -8.49
N ILE A 143 7.34 9.22 -7.52
CA ILE A 143 6.81 9.45 -6.17
C ILE A 143 6.48 10.93 -5.96
N LYS A 144 5.82 11.23 -4.86
CA LYS A 144 5.45 12.57 -4.39
C LYS A 144 5.98 12.74 -2.98
N ILE A 145 6.65 13.85 -2.73
CA ILE A 145 7.06 14.25 -1.38
C ILE A 145 6.17 15.41 -0.97
N VAL A 146 5.48 15.28 0.15
CA VAL A 146 4.56 16.27 0.69
C VAL A 146 5.08 16.75 2.03
N THR A 147 5.28 18.06 2.15
CA THR A 147 5.70 18.70 3.40
C THR A 147 4.51 18.89 4.35
N PRO A 148 4.73 19.18 5.66
CA PRO A 148 3.64 19.41 6.61
C PRO A 148 2.67 20.55 6.24
N ASP A 149 3.15 21.57 5.53
CA ASP A 149 2.34 22.68 5.01
C ASP A 149 1.61 22.35 3.69
N GLY A 150 1.84 21.17 3.12
CA GLY A 150 1.17 20.67 1.92
C GLY A 150 1.86 21.01 0.60
N SER A 151 3.10 21.49 0.63
CA SER A 151 3.90 21.67 -0.58
C SER A 151 4.27 20.31 -1.18
N VAL A 152 4.23 20.20 -2.52
CA VAL A 152 4.43 18.93 -3.23
C VAL A 152 5.65 19.00 -4.13
N GLU A 153 6.53 18.01 -4.02
CA GLU A 153 7.64 17.75 -4.94
C GLU A 153 7.43 16.43 -5.68
N HIS A 154 7.78 16.37 -6.96
CA HIS A 154 7.64 15.19 -7.82
C HIS A 154 9.02 14.59 -8.10
N ILE A 155 9.29 13.36 -7.62
CA ILE A 155 10.59 12.72 -7.78
C ILE A 155 10.48 11.53 -8.71
N ASN A 156 11.40 11.45 -9.68
CA ASN A 156 11.52 10.32 -10.58
C ASN A 156 12.23 9.16 -9.87
N TRP A 157 11.55 8.03 -9.69
CA TRP A 157 12.07 6.80 -9.08
C TRP A 157 12.22 5.64 -10.08
N VAL A 158 12.25 5.93 -11.39
CA VAL A 158 12.35 4.92 -12.45
C VAL A 158 13.54 4.00 -12.24
N ASN A 159 14.72 4.54 -11.90
CA ASN A 159 15.92 3.74 -11.73
C ASN A 159 15.89 2.95 -10.41
N GLU A 160 15.31 3.51 -9.37
CA GLU A 160 15.17 2.95 -8.04
C GLU A 160 14.30 1.69 -8.08
N TYR A 161 13.14 1.78 -8.72
CA TYR A 161 12.27 0.62 -8.95
C TYR A 161 12.90 -0.43 -9.87
N LYS A 162 13.63 -0.02 -10.92
CA LYS A 162 14.39 -0.95 -11.78
C LYS A 162 15.44 -1.72 -10.96
N LYS A 163 16.21 -1.03 -10.10
CA LYS A 163 17.17 -1.68 -9.19
C LYS A 163 16.48 -2.68 -8.24
N LEU A 164 15.31 -2.35 -7.70
CA LEU A 164 14.54 -3.25 -6.82
C LEU A 164 14.19 -4.57 -7.52
N ARG A 165 13.62 -4.52 -8.74
CA ARG A 165 13.29 -5.76 -9.48
C ARG A 165 14.55 -6.52 -9.93
N SER A 166 15.61 -5.82 -10.35
CA SER A 166 16.88 -6.44 -10.73
C SER A 166 17.54 -7.18 -9.55
N ALA A 167 17.39 -6.68 -8.32
CA ALA A 167 17.94 -7.31 -7.12
C ALA A 167 17.39 -8.73 -6.84
N VAL A 168 16.21 -9.05 -7.39
CA VAL A 168 15.60 -10.40 -7.34
C VAL A 168 15.71 -11.16 -8.67
N GLY A 169 16.52 -10.66 -9.60
CA GLY A 169 16.71 -11.26 -10.93
C GLY A 169 15.48 -11.17 -11.83
N ILE A 170 14.70 -10.09 -11.72
CA ILE A 170 13.61 -9.75 -12.62
C ILE A 170 14.04 -8.58 -13.50
N GLU A 171 13.99 -8.78 -14.81
CA GLU A 171 14.27 -7.77 -15.83
C GLU A 171 13.07 -7.60 -16.74
N TRP A 172 12.96 -6.45 -17.41
CA TRP A 172 11.92 -6.21 -18.40
C TRP A 172 11.92 -7.32 -19.48
N PRO A 173 10.75 -7.89 -19.86
CA PRO A 173 9.39 -7.44 -19.57
C PRO A 173 8.79 -7.94 -18.25
N GLY A 174 9.55 -8.66 -17.43
CA GLY A 174 9.18 -8.94 -16.04
C GLY A 174 9.01 -7.67 -15.21
N TYR A 175 8.22 -7.76 -14.15
CA TYR A 175 7.79 -6.61 -13.36
C TYR A 175 7.63 -6.96 -11.87
N MET A 176 7.50 -5.90 -11.08
CA MET A 176 7.19 -5.93 -9.66
C MET A 176 6.16 -4.82 -9.40
N ILE A 177 5.12 -5.08 -8.61
CA ILE A 177 4.12 -4.09 -8.20
C ILE A 177 4.30 -3.80 -6.72
N HIS A 178 4.35 -2.53 -6.37
CA HIS A 178 4.54 -2.04 -5.02
C HIS A 178 3.29 -1.33 -4.51
N GLU A 179 2.68 -1.88 -3.47
CA GLU A 179 1.56 -1.27 -2.72
C GLU A 179 1.89 -1.19 -1.23
N SER A 180 3.11 -1.55 -0.83
CA SER A 180 3.48 -1.43 0.57
C SER A 180 4.97 -1.18 0.74
N VAL A 181 5.27 -0.01 1.27
CA VAL A 181 6.61 0.55 1.40
C VAL A 181 6.70 1.32 2.70
N GLN A 182 7.73 1.07 3.50
CA GLN A 182 8.01 1.87 4.69
C GLN A 182 9.48 2.28 4.76
N TRP A 183 9.72 3.50 5.23
CA TRP A 183 11.04 3.94 5.66
C TRP A 183 11.24 3.62 7.14
N SER A 184 12.39 3.04 7.48
CA SER A 184 12.82 2.88 8.86
C SER A 184 13.87 3.94 9.19
N GLU A 185 13.54 4.82 10.13
CA GLU A 185 14.52 5.78 10.69
C GLU A 185 15.60 5.06 11.50
N ILE A 186 15.28 3.91 12.09
CA ILE A 186 16.20 3.11 12.92
C ILE A 186 17.27 2.45 12.06
N TYR A 187 16.87 1.79 10.97
CA TYR A 187 17.80 1.13 10.06
C TYR A 187 18.38 2.08 9.01
N ARG A 188 17.79 3.27 8.82
CA ARG A 188 18.05 4.20 7.71
C ARG A 188 17.91 3.50 6.35
N LYS A 189 16.81 2.74 6.18
CA LYS A 189 16.56 1.88 5.02
C LYS A 189 15.10 1.89 4.61
N TRP A 190 14.89 1.64 3.32
CA TRP A 190 13.58 1.37 2.75
C TRP A 190 13.25 -0.11 2.83
N PHE A 191 12.01 -0.43 3.16
CA PHE A 191 11.48 -1.78 3.21
C PHE A 191 10.29 -1.88 2.24
N PHE A 192 10.27 -2.94 1.44
CA PHE A 192 9.24 -3.19 0.43
C PHE A 192 8.70 -4.60 0.59
N LEU A 193 7.37 -4.72 0.66
CA LEU A 193 6.67 -5.99 0.49
C LEU A 193 5.84 -5.86 -0.80
N PRO A 194 6.42 -6.17 -1.98
CA PRO A 194 5.69 -6.03 -3.23
C PRO A 194 4.42 -6.89 -3.24
N ARG A 195 3.35 -6.36 -3.83
CA ARG A 195 2.11 -7.10 -4.06
C ARG A 195 2.35 -8.25 -5.02
N ARG A 196 3.01 -7.94 -6.14
CA ARG A 196 3.23 -8.85 -7.26
C ARG A 196 4.69 -8.88 -7.69
N ALA A 197 5.15 -10.03 -8.17
CA ALA A 197 6.45 -10.18 -8.82
C ALA A 197 6.39 -11.25 -9.92
N SER A 198 6.85 -10.92 -11.11
CA SER A 198 6.82 -11.82 -12.27
C SER A 198 8.05 -11.65 -13.15
N LYS A 199 8.59 -12.77 -13.65
CA LYS A 199 9.61 -12.78 -14.71
C LYS A 199 9.01 -12.68 -16.12
N LEU A 200 7.69 -12.79 -16.23
CA LEU A 200 6.95 -12.72 -17.48
C LEU A 200 6.32 -11.34 -17.65
N ALA A 201 5.97 -10.99 -18.89
CA ALA A 201 5.28 -9.75 -19.21
C ALA A 201 3.96 -9.62 -18.44
N TYR A 202 3.58 -8.38 -18.12
CA TYR A 202 2.30 -8.09 -17.49
C TYR A 202 1.13 -8.45 -18.40
N THR A 203 0.12 -9.10 -17.83
CA THR A 203 -1.24 -9.08 -18.36
C THR A 203 -2.18 -8.98 -17.17
N GLU A 204 -3.30 -8.27 -17.32
CA GLU A 204 -4.27 -8.07 -16.22
C GLU A 204 -4.78 -9.43 -15.68
N ALA A 205 -5.07 -10.37 -16.57
CA ALA A 205 -5.60 -11.68 -16.21
C ALA A 205 -4.59 -12.57 -15.46
N GLU A 206 -3.30 -12.52 -15.80
CA GLU A 206 -2.30 -13.34 -15.13
C GLU A 206 -1.77 -12.72 -13.85
N ASP A 207 -1.84 -11.39 -13.69
CA ASP A 207 -1.31 -10.65 -12.55
C ASP A 207 -1.95 -11.07 -11.22
N GLU A 208 -3.23 -11.44 -11.22
CA GLU A 208 -3.94 -11.97 -10.05
C GLU A 208 -3.23 -13.17 -9.41
N GLY A 209 -2.51 -13.97 -10.22
CA GLY A 209 -1.72 -15.12 -9.80
C GLY A 209 -0.23 -14.84 -9.59
N ARG A 210 0.19 -13.57 -9.50
CA ARG A 210 1.61 -13.17 -9.33
C ARG A 210 1.96 -12.68 -7.93
N GLY A 211 1.17 -13.06 -6.92
CA GLY A 211 1.48 -12.83 -5.51
C GLY A 211 2.89 -13.28 -5.15
N THR A 212 3.50 -12.61 -4.17
CA THR A 212 4.88 -12.88 -3.75
C THR A 212 5.02 -12.82 -2.24
N ASN A 213 6.09 -13.41 -1.73
CA ASN A 213 6.48 -13.39 -0.32
C ASN A 213 7.83 -12.67 -0.11
N TYR A 214 8.24 -11.83 -1.06
CA TYR A 214 9.48 -11.07 -0.94
C TYR A 214 9.38 -9.95 0.08
N LEU A 215 10.43 -9.81 0.88
CA LEU A 215 10.79 -8.59 1.58
C LEU A 215 12.08 -8.06 0.98
N LEU A 216 12.06 -6.87 0.40
CA LEU A 216 13.26 -6.17 -0.05
C LEU A 216 13.63 -5.07 0.95
N VAL A 217 14.91 -4.95 1.24
CA VAL A 217 15.48 -3.92 2.11
C VAL A 217 16.58 -3.19 1.35
N ALA A 218 16.37 -1.91 1.09
CA ALA A 218 17.28 -1.06 0.32
C ALA A 218 17.92 0.02 1.21
N SER A 219 19.21 0.32 0.95
CA SER A 219 19.83 1.55 1.45
C SER A 219 19.09 2.78 0.95
N GLU A 220 19.26 3.91 1.63
CA GLU A 220 18.62 5.19 1.30
C GLU A 220 18.78 5.61 -0.17
N ASP A 221 19.94 5.33 -0.76
CA ASP A 221 20.33 5.63 -2.14
C ASP A 221 20.12 4.46 -3.12
N PHE A 222 19.51 3.37 -2.65
CA PHE A 222 19.30 2.12 -3.40
C PHE A 222 20.59 1.49 -3.97
N SER A 223 21.77 1.85 -3.46
CA SER A 223 23.05 1.26 -3.88
C SER A 223 23.24 -0.17 -3.36
N ASN A 224 22.57 -0.51 -2.27
CA ASN A 224 22.58 -1.85 -1.67
C ASN A 224 21.16 -2.31 -1.41
N ILE A 225 20.74 -3.37 -2.12
CA ILE A 225 19.41 -3.96 -2.00
C ILE A 225 19.61 -5.43 -1.63
N LYS A 226 19.01 -5.83 -0.52
CA LYS A 226 18.90 -7.23 -0.10
C LYS A 226 17.45 -7.65 -0.19
N TYR A 227 17.21 -8.94 -0.37
CA TYR A 227 15.88 -9.48 -0.25
C TYR A 227 15.89 -10.83 0.47
N GLN A 228 14.74 -11.18 1.01
CA GLN A 228 14.46 -12.49 1.58
C GLN A 228 13.00 -12.87 1.33
N GLN A 229 12.66 -14.12 1.62
CA GLN A 229 11.28 -14.61 1.59
C GLN A 229 10.74 -14.70 3.02
N VAL A 230 9.53 -14.18 3.24
CA VAL A 230 8.86 -14.18 4.54
C VAL A 230 7.57 -14.98 4.47
N GLY A 231 7.50 -16.06 5.25
CA GLY A 231 6.35 -16.96 5.26
C GLY A 231 6.15 -17.73 3.94
N PRO A 232 5.07 -18.52 3.84
CA PRO A 232 4.76 -19.27 2.63
C PRO A 232 4.34 -18.35 1.47
N LEU A 233 4.66 -18.77 0.24
CA LEU A 233 4.17 -18.13 -0.98
C LEU A 233 2.70 -18.50 -1.22
N SER A 234 1.86 -17.49 -1.48
CA SER A 234 0.55 -17.65 -2.11
C SER A 234 0.56 -16.82 -3.39
N ASN A 235 0.15 -17.42 -4.50
CA ASN A 235 0.14 -16.76 -5.80
C ASN A 235 -1.04 -15.78 -5.92
N GLU A 236 -2.11 -16.03 -5.19
CA GLU A 236 -3.37 -15.28 -5.24
C GLU A 236 -3.33 -14.06 -4.30
N ARG A 237 -2.54 -14.14 -3.21
CA ARG A 237 -2.44 -13.11 -2.17
C ARG A 237 -1.20 -12.24 -2.36
N GLY A 238 -1.41 -10.94 -2.49
CA GLY A 238 -0.33 -9.95 -2.57
C GLY A 238 -0.36 -9.02 -1.36
N PHE A 239 0.82 -8.60 -0.88
CA PHE A 239 0.91 -7.58 0.16
C PHE A 239 0.31 -6.26 -0.31
N SER A 240 -0.53 -5.65 0.54
CA SER A 240 -1.27 -4.42 0.24
C SER A 240 -0.94 -3.26 1.19
N ALA A 241 -0.39 -3.52 2.36
CA ALA A 241 0.11 -2.50 3.28
C ALA A 241 0.98 -3.16 4.36
N PHE A 242 1.88 -2.40 5.00
CA PHE A 242 2.51 -2.85 6.23
C PHE A 242 2.96 -1.68 7.10
N GLN A 243 3.13 -1.94 8.40
CA GLN A 243 3.71 -1.02 9.36
C GLN A 243 4.70 -1.75 10.26
N PHE A 244 5.73 -1.04 10.70
CA PHE A 244 6.56 -1.48 11.82
C PHE A 244 5.77 -1.36 13.12
N VAL A 245 5.85 -2.37 13.98
CA VAL A 245 5.17 -2.34 15.28
C VAL A 245 5.92 -1.40 16.22
N PRO A 246 5.27 -0.35 16.78
CA PRO A 246 5.91 0.59 17.68
C PRO A 246 6.55 -0.08 18.90
N GLY A 247 7.71 0.43 19.33
CA GLY A 247 8.44 -0.12 20.48
C GLY A 247 9.17 -1.43 20.20
N THR A 248 9.25 -1.88 18.94
CA THR A 248 10.00 -3.09 18.55
C THR A 248 11.30 -2.79 17.80
N ASN A 249 11.71 -1.53 17.76
CA ASN A 249 12.86 -1.04 16.98
C ASN A 249 12.78 -1.45 15.49
N ASP A 250 11.60 -1.33 14.89
CA ASP A 250 11.31 -1.71 13.51
C ASP A 250 11.61 -3.18 13.16
N ARG A 251 11.79 -4.05 14.16
CA ARG A 251 12.05 -5.48 13.97
C ARG A 251 10.80 -6.27 13.60
N ILE A 252 9.66 -5.91 14.19
CA ILE A 252 8.40 -6.61 13.98
C ILE A 252 7.55 -5.83 12.97
N ILE A 253 7.04 -6.54 11.97
CA ILE A 253 6.16 -6.00 10.94
C ILE A 253 4.77 -6.63 11.10
N VAL A 254 3.74 -5.79 11.02
CA VAL A 254 2.37 -6.21 10.73
C VAL A 254 2.06 -5.86 9.28
N ALA A 255 1.57 -6.82 8.51
CA ALA A 255 1.33 -6.66 7.08
C ALA A 255 -0.07 -7.15 6.70
N LEU A 256 -0.67 -6.45 5.74
CA LEU A 256 -1.89 -6.84 5.06
C LEU A 256 -1.56 -7.53 3.74
N LYS A 257 -2.38 -8.51 3.37
CA LYS A 257 -2.47 -9.03 2.01
C LYS A 257 -3.90 -8.96 1.53
N SER A 258 -4.13 -8.64 0.26
CA SER A 258 -5.44 -8.77 -0.36
C SER A 258 -5.43 -9.82 -1.47
N GLU A 259 -6.59 -10.45 -1.67
CA GLU A 259 -6.84 -11.48 -2.67
C GLU A 259 -7.97 -11.02 -3.59
N GLU A 260 -7.75 -11.18 -4.90
CA GLU A 260 -8.69 -10.85 -5.94
C GLU A 260 -8.86 -12.03 -6.88
N LYS A 261 -10.04 -12.14 -7.49
CA LYS A 261 -10.33 -13.16 -8.47
C LYS A 261 -11.30 -12.65 -9.53
N ASN A 262 -10.87 -12.68 -10.79
CA ASN A 262 -11.60 -12.13 -11.93
C ASN A 262 -12.00 -10.65 -11.73
N GLY A 263 -11.11 -9.85 -11.16
CA GLY A 263 -11.31 -8.43 -10.88
C GLY A 263 -12.24 -8.12 -9.71
N PHE A 264 -12.55 -9.11 -8.87
CA PHE A 264 -13.38 -8.92 -7.68
C PHE A 264 -12.61 -9.21 -6.39
N PRO A 265 -12.75 -8.37 -5.35
CA PRO A 265 -12.22 -8.65 -4.02
C PRO A 265 -12.76 -9.96 -3.45
N VAL A 266 -11.87 -10.82 -2.97
CA VAL A 266 -12.22 -12.10 -2.33
C VAL A 266 -12.11 -11.98 -0.81
N ALA A 267 -10.96 -11.52 -0.33
CA ALA A 267 -10.64 -11.40 1.09
C ALA A 267 -9.41 -10.52 1.30
N SER A 268 -9.22 -10.11 2.55
CA SER A 268 -7.94 -9.58 3.04
C SER A 268 -7.49 -10.33 4.27
N TYR A 269 -6.18 -10.33 4.49
CA TYR A 269 -5.51 -11.08 5.53
C TYR A 269 -4.52 -10.20 6.27
N LEU A 270 -4.29 -10.47 7.54
CA LEU A 270 -3.23 -9.84 8.34
C LEU A 270 -2.27 -10.91 8.85
N THR A 271 -0.98 -10.64 8.77
CA THR A 271 0.09 -11.46 9.36
C THR A 271 1.06 -10.58 10.15
N VAL A 272 1.74 -11.18 11.13
CA VAL A 272 2.76 -10.51 11.94
C VAL A 272 4.02 -11.35 11.96
N PHE A 273 5.17 -10.73 11.71
CA PHE A 273 6.44 -11.44 11.64
C PHE A 273 7.63 -10.60 12.07
N ASP A 274 8.67 -11.29 12.50
CA ASP A 274 10.00 -10.76 12.78
C ASP A 274 10.85 -10.91 11.52
N HIS A 275 11.18 -9.79 10.88
CA HIS A 275 11.93 -9.83 9.63
C HIS A 275 13.41 -10.16 9.84
N GLU A 276 13.99 -9.91 11.01
CA GLU A 276 15.40 -10.22 11.26
C GLU A 276 15.62 -11.72 11.44
N LYS A 277 14.67 -12.40 12.11
CA LYS A 277 14.74 -13.85 12.36
C LYS A 277 14.00 -14.68 11.34
N ASN A 278 13.26 -14.02 10.43
CA ASN A 278 12.33 -14.66 9.52
C ASN A 278 11.33 -15.60 10.25
N HIS A 279 10.77 -15.12 11.35
CA HIS A 279 9.85 -15.87 12.22
C HIS A 279 8.44 -15.29 12.13
N ILE A 280 7.44 -16.13 11.89
CA ILE A 280 6.03 -15.72 11.87
C ILE A 280 5.50 -15.75 13.30
N LEU A 281 5.04 -14.60 13.80
CA LEU A 281 4.42 -14.45 15.12
C LEU A 281 2.90 -14.72 15.06
N LEU A 282 2.29 -14.43 13.92
CA LEU A 282 0.89 -14.69 13.63
C LEU A 282 0.73 -15.06 12.15
N ASP A 283 0.28 -16.29 11.91
CA ASP A 283 -0.12 -16.74 10.57
C ASP A 283 -1.25 -15.85 10.03
N GLU A 284 -1.47 -15.89 8.72
CA GLU A 284 -2.49 -15.08 8.05
C GLU A 284 -3.89 -15.30 8.65
N VAL A 285 -4.47 -14.24 9.23
CA VAL A 285 -5.86 -14.22 9.74
C VAL A 285 -6.72 -13.38 8.81
N SER A 286 -7.86 -13.93 8.37
CA SER A 286 -8.80 -13.21 7.53
C SER A 286 -9.43 -12.02 8.26
N LEU A 287 -9.59 -10.91 7.55
CA LEU A 287 -10.36 -9.75 7.98
C LEU A 287 -11.85 -9.96 7.70
N PHE A 288 -12.69 -9.11 8.29
CA PHE A 288 -14.13 -9.16 8.10
C PHE A 288 -14.53 -8.77 6.67
N GLY A 289 -15.51 -9.48 6.12
CA GLY A 289 -16.08 -9.18 4.80
C GLY A 289 -15.23 -9.63 3.61
N LYS A 290 -15.70 -9.27 2.42
CA LYS A 290 -15.02 -9.53 1.13
C LYS A 290 -14.55 -8.22 0.53
N PHE A 291 -13.62 -7.58 1.24
CA PHE A 291 -13.07 -6.28 0.88
C PHE A 291 -11.55 -6.38 0.70
N LYS A 292 -10.98 -5.48 -0.10
CA LYS A 292 -9.54 -5.22 -0.08
C LYS A 292 -9.28 -4.21 1.04
N TYR A 293 -8.51 -4.60 2.04
CA TYR A 293 -7.93 -3.66 2.99
C TYR A 293 -6.52 -3.33 2.53
N GLU A 294 -6.31 -2.06 2.20
CA GLU A 294 -5.11 -1.59 1.50
C GLU A 294 -4.34 -0.54 2.29
N GLY A 295 -4.74 -0.26 3.54
CA GLY A 295 -3.95 0.56 4.45
C GLY A 295 -4.02 0.05 5.87
N ILE A 296 -2.92 0.21 6.60
CA ILE A 296 -2.85 -0.08 8.04
C ILE A 296 -2.05 1.00 8.77
N ALA A 297 -2.55 1.45 9.91
CA ALA A 297 -1.85 2.40 10.78
C ALA A 297 -2.09 2.11 12.27
N PHE A 298 -1.11 2.44 13.11
CA PHE A 298 -1.25 2.48 14.56
C PHE A 298 -1.82 3.85 14.96
N VAL A 299 -2.95 3.83 15.69
CA VAL A 299 -3.76 5.01 16.09
C VAL A 299 -4.14 4.95 17.56
#